data_AF-A0A819RI17-F1
#
_entry.id   AF-A0A819RI17-F1
#
_cell.length_a   1.000
_cell.length_b   1.000
_cell.length_c   1.000
_cell.angle_alpha   90.00
_cell.angle_beta   90.00
_cell.angle_gamma   90.00
#
_symmetry.space_group_name_H-M   'P 1'
#
loop_
_entity.id
_entity.type
_entity.pdbx_description
1 polymer ?
#
loop_
_entity_poly.entity_id
_entity_poly.type
_entity_poly.pdbx_seq_one_letter_code
_entity_poly.pdbx_strand_id
1 'polypeptide(L)'
;MDRSQVASILHELNLNENSVANIYHHGSWVYGTNTPTSDRALIIVTRSSDQKPVKFRNDFDYFHEFELHKLWNQYDVCVYSIENFETLLANSYLCVVQSIFLPNEFKIKEEINFQSIYLEKYYNKFQLKRAVFYEIHRDFSLSIETKQLRLNYILKNLFHGCRYLDFTEQLIQTRSIHNFKRVSHIFNQMKNICGDPIDNSDMKRVADFARIKSD
;
A
#
# COMPACT_ATOMS: atom_id res chain seq x y z
N MET A 1 -13.81 -11.36 6.15
CA MET A 1 -13.14 -11.69 7.42
C MET A 1 -14.23 -11.92 8.45
N ASP A 2 -14.11 -12.91 9.33
CA ASP A 2 -15.14 -13.13 10.35
C ASP A 2 -15.05 -12.06 11.45
N ARG A 3 -16.18 -11.67 12.05
CA ARG A 3 -16.24 -10.71 13.16
C ARG A 3 -15.42 -11.18 14.36
N SER A 4 -15.39 -12.50 14.60
CA SER A 4 -14.57 -13.10 15.66
C SER A 4 -13.07 -12.80 15.47
N GLN A 5 -12.58 -12.79 14.23
CA GLN A 5 -11.18 -12.49 13.91
C GLN A 5 -10.83 -11.02 14.13
N VAL A 6 -11.76 -10.10 13.81
CA VAL A 6 -11.58 -8.67 14.09
C VAL A 6 -11.42 -8.45 15.59
N ALA A 7 -12.30 -9.04 16.41
CA ALA A 7 -12.25 -8.90 17.86
C ALA A 7 -10.92 -9.40 18.44
N SER A 8 -10.41 -10.54 17.97
CA SER A 8 -9.10 -11.05 18.38
C SER A 8 -7.95 -10.12 18.01
N ILE A 9 -7.98 -9.53 16.80
CA ILE A 9 -6.95 -8.56 16.36
C ILE A 9 -6.98 -7.32 17.25
N LEU A 10 -8.16 -6.77 17.53
CA LEU A 10 -8.29 -5.60 18.40
C LEU A 10 -7.80 -5.89 19.82
N HIS A 11 -8.13 -7.07 20.36
CA HIS A 11 -7.65 -7.51 21.67
C HIS A 11 -6.11 -7.63 21.71
N GLU A 12 -5.50 -8.28 20.72
CA GLU A 12 -4.03 -8.43 20.63
C GLU A 12 -3.32 -7.07 20.55
N LEU A 13 -3.94 -6.10 19.88
CA LEU A 13 -3.44 -4.73 19.77
C LEU A 13 -3.79 -3.85 20.99
N ASN A 14 -4.45 -4.40 22.01
CA ASN A 14 -4.99 -3.68 23.17
C ASN A 14 -5.88 -2.48 22.77
N LEU A 15 -6.64 -2.62 21.68
CA LEU A 15 -7.56 -1.60 21.18
C LEU A 15 -8.98 -1.86 21.66
N ASN A 16 -9.63 -0.82 22.16
CA ASN A 16 -11.05 -0.84 22.47
C ASN A 16 -11.86 -0.72 21.17
N GLU A 17 -12.79 -1.65 20.92
CA GLU A 17 -13.64 -1.61 19.73
C GLU A 17 -14.42 -0.30 19.57
N ASN A 18 -14.84 0.32 20.67
CA ASN A 18 -15.56 1.60 20.67
C ASN A 18 -14.67 2.78 20.24
N SER A 19 -13.34 2.66 20.37
CA SER A 19 -12.42 3.69 19.90
C SER A 19 -12.07 3.54 18.42
N VAL A 20 -12.34 2.39 17.80
CA VAL A 20 -12.07 2.16 16.38
C VAL A 20 -13.15 2.84 15.53
N ALA A 21 -12.76 3.77 14.66
CA ALA A 21 -13.65 4.40 13.71
C ALA A 21 -13.82 3.52 12.45
N ASN A 22 -12.71 3.18 11.80
CA ASN A 22 -12.72 2.49 10.51
C ASN A 22 -11.71 1.33 10.48
N ILE A 23 -12.01 0.31 9.69
CA ILE A 23 -11.13 -0.83 9.42
C ILE A 23 -11.22 -1.18 7.93
N TYR A 24 -10.08 -1.14 7.26
CA TYR A 24 -9.95 -1.40 5.84
C TYR A 24 -9.06 -2.62 5.58
N HIS A 25 -9.48 -3.48 4.65
CA HIS A 25 -8.54 -4.41 4.03
C HIS A 25 -7.52 -3.66 3.16
N HIS A 26 -6.34 -4.23 3.01
CA HIS A 26 -5.33 -3.72 2.10
C HIS A 26 -4.55 -4.87 1.45
N GLY A 27 -3.75 -4.55 0.42
CA GLY A 27 -2.79 -5.49 -0.14
C GLY A 27 -3.38 -6.51 -1.12
N SER A 28 -2.65 -7.61 -1.31
CA SER A 28 -2.84 -8.57 -2.40
C SER A 28 -4.24 -9.18 -2.50
N TRP A 29 -4.93 -9.33 -1.36
CA TRP A 29 -6.31 -9.85 -1.30
C TRP A 29 -7.34 -8.90 -1.90
N VAL A 30 -7.12 -7.58 -1.80
CA VAL A 30 -7.92 -6.57 -2.50
C VAL A 30 -7.63 -6.62 -4.00
N TYR A 31 -6.34 -6.68 -4.35
CA TYR A 31 -5.88 -6.57 -5.74
C TYR A 31 -6.05 -7.86 -6.56
N GLY A 32 -6.47 -8.96 -5.93
CA GLY A 32 -6.61 -10.27 -6.57
C GLY A 32 -5.27 -10.88 -7.01
N THR A 33 -4.18 -10.53 -6.32
CA THR A 33 -2.83 -11.08 -6.58
C THR A 33 -2.29 -11.88 -5.41
N ASN A 34 -3.18 -12.28 -4.49
CA ASN A 34 -2.85 -13.11 -3.34
C ASN A 34 -2.64 -14.57 -3.73
N THR A 35 -1.92 -15.28 -2.88
CA THR A 35 -1.75 -16.74 -2.88
C THR A 35 -2.40 -17.32 -1.61
N PRO A 36 -2.57 -18.64 -1.50
CA PRO A 36 -3.05 -19.27 -0.26
C PRO A 36 -2.17 -18.97 0.97
N THR A 37 -0.91 -18.60 0.75
CA THR A 37 0.07 -18.27 1.79
C THR A 37 0.25 -16.76 2.00
N SER A 38 -0.54 -15.92 1.32
CA SER A 38 -0.44 -14.47 1.50
C SER A 38 -1.03 -14.05 2.83
N ASP A 39 -0.29 -13.22 3.55
CA ASP A 39 -0.76 -12.43 4.67
C ASP A 39 -1.91 -11.49 4.26
N ARG A 40 -2.64 -11.00 5.26
CA ARG A 40 -3.73 -10.04 5.12
C ARG A 40 -3.28 -8.71 5.70
N ALA A 41 -3.22 -7.67 4.86
CA ALA A 41 -2.94 -6.34 5.34
C ALA A 41 -4.23 -5.65 5.81
N LEU A 42 -4.16 -4.95 6.94
CA LEU A 42 -5.25 -4.17 7.51
C LEU A 42 -4.78 -2.76 7.86
N ILE A 43 -5.67 -1.80 7.66
CA ILE A 43 -5.51 -0.43 8.18
C ILE A 43 -6.65 -0.16 9.16
N ILE A 44 -6.30 0.17 10.39
CA ILE A 44 -7.25 0.49 11.46
C ILE A 44 -7.12 1.99 11.78
N VAL A 45 -8.24 2.70 11.83
CA VAL A 45 -8.29 4.11 12.23
C VAL A 45 -9.02 4.23 13.55
N THR A 46 -8.40 4.88 14.53
CA THR A 46 -8.90 4.99 15.91
C THR A 46 -9.06 6.44 16.35
N ARG A 47 -9.93 6.67 17.33
CA ARG A 47 -10.11 7.93 18.04
C ARG A 47 -9.09 8.15 19.16
N SER A 48 -8.18 7.20 19.38
CA SER A 48 -7.19 7.34 20.45
C SER A 48 -6.18 8.43 20.08
N SER A 49 -6.02 9.39 20.99
CA SER A 49 -5.02 10.45 20.92
C SER A 49 -3.63 10.01 21.39
N ASP A 50 -3.48 8.77 21.87
CA ASP A 50 -2.25 8.29 22.49
C ASP A 50 -1.15 7.96 21.46
N GLN A 51 -1.53 7.89 20.18
CA GLN A 51 -0.57 7.72 19.11
C GLN A 51 0.27 8.98 18.92
N LYS A 52 1.58 8.79 18.79
CA LYS A 52 2.49 9.88 18.44
C LYS A 52 2.13 10.42 17.05
N PRO A 53 2.24 11.74 16.83
CA PRO A 53 2.08 12.32 15.50
C PRO A 53 2.99 11.64 14.48
N VAL A 54 2.47 11.40 13.28
CA VAL A 54 3.24 10.91 12.13
C VAL A 54 4.44 11.83 11.90
N LYS A 55 5.64 11.25 11.87
CA LYS A 55 6.88 11.96 11.55
C LYS A 55 7.34 11.60 10.16
N PHE A 56 7.45 12.60 9.30
CA PHE A 56 7.97 12.42 7.97
C PHE A 56 9.50 12.43 7.95
N ARG A 57 10.08 11.62 7.05
CA ARG A 57 11.50 11.63 6.72
C ARG A 57 11.76 12.75 5.70
N ASN A 58 12.95 13.34 5.75
CA ASN A 58 13.29 14.57 5.03
C ASN A 58 13.11 14.48 3.49
N ASP A 59 13.07 15.65 2.86
CA ASP A 59 13.07 15.98 1.42
C ASP A 59 11.68 15.95 0.74
N PHE A 60 10.78 15.07 1.17
CA PHE A 60 9.38 15.04 0.74
C PHE A 60 8.55 14.44 1.87
N ASP A 61 7.63 15.24 2.45
CA ASP A 61 6.73 14.89 3.56
C ASP A 61 5.74 13.77 3.19
N TYR A 62 6.27 12.58 2.91
CA TYR A 62 5.55 11.46 2.36
C TYR A 62 5.95 10.16 3.03
N PHE A 63 7.25 9.88 3.12
CA PHE A 63 7.72 8.78 3.94
C PHE A 63 7.60 9.14 5.39
N HIS A 64 6.97 8.26 6.14
CA HIS A 64 6.82 8.43 7.56
C HIS A 64 7.23 7.17 8.30
N GLU A 65 7.57 7.37 9.57
CA GLU A 65 7.67 6.25 10.51
C GLU A 65 6.26 5.77 10.84
N PHE A 66 6.02 4.48 10.67
CA PHE A 66 4.80 3.82 11.08
C PHE A 66 5.14 2.51 11.79
N GLU A 67 4.25 2.12 12.69
CA GLU A 67 4.32 0.84 13.36
C GLU A 67 3.55 -0.19 12.54
N LEU A 68 4.23 -1.29 12.21
CA LEU A 68 3.62 -2.45 11.56
C LEU A 68 3.52 -3.58 12.57
N HIS A 69 2.30 -3.94 12.95
CA HIS A 69 2.04 -5.06 13.84
C HIS A 69 1.88 -6.34 13.03
N LYS A 70 2.78 -7.30 13.26
CA LYS A 70 2.72 -8.63 12.63
C LYS A 70 2.05 -9.61 13.56
N LEU A 71 0.83 -10.02 13.24
CA LEU A 71 0.02 -10.88 14.11
C LEU A 71 -0.08 -12.29 13.52
N TRP A 72 0.36 -13.28 14.29
CA TRP A 72 0.25 -14.72 14.02
C TRP A 72 0.75 -15.18 12.63
N ASN A 73 1.67 -14.41 12.02
CA ASN A 73 2.14 -14.59 10.63
C ASN A 73 1.02 -14.59 9.57
N GLN A 74 -0.15 -14.04 9.91
CA GLN A 74 -1.32 -13.98 9.04
C GLN A 74 -1.75 -12.55 8.74
N TYR A 75 -1.43 -11.61 9.62
CA TYR A 75 -1.87 -10.22 9.48
C TYR A 75 -0.71 -9.25 9.62
N ASP A 76 -0.70 -8.28 8.72
CA ASP A 76 0.11 -7.07 8.78
C ASP A 76 -0.85 -5.91 9.05
N VAL A 77 -0.79 -5.33 10.25
CA VAL A 77 -1.75 -4.30 10.69
C VAL A 77 -1.05 -2.97 10.91
N CYS A 78 -1.54 -1.92 10.26
CA CYS A 78 -1.19 -0.54 10.57
C CYS A 78 -2.34 0.10 11.35
N VAL A 79 -2.02 0.79 12.45
CA VAL A 79 -3.01 1.51 13.27
C VAL A 79 -2.69 2.99 13.23
N TYR A 80 -3.67 3.81 12.88
CA TYR A 80 -3.56 5.27 12.85
C TYR A 80 -4.62 5.92 13.74
N SER A 81 -4.31 7.06 14.35
CA SER A 81 -5.32 7.98 14.85
C SER A 81 -6.03 8.67 13.68
N ILE A 82 -7.18 9.28 13.91
CA ILE A 82 -7.89 10.07 12.89
C ILE A 82 -6.98 11.18 12.34
N GLU A 83 -6.26 11.89 13.22
CA GLU A 83 -5.39 13.01 12.87
C GLU A 83 -4.21 12.53 12.02
N ASN A 84 -3.60 11.40 12.39
CA ASN A 84 -2.53 10.79 11.63
C ASN A 84 -3.03 10.33 10.26
N PHE A 85 -4.20 9.70 10.20
CA PHE A 85 -4.80 9.25 8.94
C PHE A 85 -5.13 10.41 8.01
N GLU A 86 -5.69 11.51 8.53
CA GLU A 86 -5.92 12.74 7.75
C GLU A 86 -4.61 13.38 7.28
N THR A 87 -3.56 13.37 8.11
CA THR A 87 -2.24 13.87 7.73
C THR A 87 -1.67 13.07 6.55
N LEU A 88 -1.88 11.75 6.53
CA LEU A 88 -1.50 10.88 5.41
C LEU A 88 -2.35 11.15 4.15
N LEU A 89 -3.65 11.40 4.30
CA LEU A 89 -4.53 11.80 3.20
C LEU A 89 -4.10 13.15 2.59
N ALA A 90 -3.79 14.13 3.43
CA ALA A 90 -3.31 15.45 3.00
C ALA A 90 -2.03 15.37 2.16
N ASN A 91 -1.13 14.43 2.49
CA ASN A 91 0.10 14.19 1.75
C ASN A 91 -0.07 13.21 0.57
N SER A 92 -1.29 12.75 0.31
CA SER A 92 -1.63 11.75 -0.72
C SER A 92 -0.85 10.44 -0.57
N TYR A 93 -0.60 9.99 0.66
CA TYR A 93 0.03 8.70 0.92
C TYR A 93 -0.80 7.57 0.28
N LEU A 94 -0.26 6.95 -0.77
CA LEU A 94 -1.06 6.19 -1.72
C LEU A 94 -1.76 4.99 -1.08
N CYS A 95 -1.14 4.32 -0.10
CA CYS A 95 -1.78 3.19 0.60
C CYS A 95 -3.07 3.59 1.33
N VAL A 96 -3.07 4.76 1.97
CA VAL A 96 -4.23 5.32 2.70
C VAL A 96 -5.25 5.92 1.74
N VAL A 97 -4.81 6.60 0.68
CA VAL A 97 -5.73 7.06 -0.37
C VAL A 97 -6.43 5.87 -1.03
N GLN A 98 -5.75 4.76 -1.30
CA GLN A 98 -6.39 3.58 -1.88
C GLN A 98 -7.45 2.95 -0.98
N SER A 99 -7.21 2.93 0.34
CA SER A 99 -8.11 2.23 1.26
C SER A 99 -9.49 2.88 1.37
N ILE A 100 -9.57 4.21 1.25
CA ILE A 100 -10.85 4.94 1.31
C ILE A 100 -11.73 4.73 0.07
N PHE A 101 -11.13 4.37 -1.07
CA PHE A 101 -11.84 4.08 -2.33
C PHE A 101 -12.15 2.59 -2.53
N LEU A 102 -11.89 1.74 -1.54
CA LEU A 102 -12.17 0.32 -1.66
C LEU A 102 -13.66 0.03 -1.89
N PRO A 103 -13.99 -1.05 -2.61
CA PRO A 103 -15.34 -1.61 -2.59
C PRO A 103 -15.78 -1.96 -1.15
N ASN A 104 -17.09 -1.86 -0.88
CA ASN A 104 -17.65 -2.03 0.46
C ASN A 104 -17.32 -3.40 1.08
N GLU A 105 -17.20 -4.46 0.30
CA GLU A 105 -16.82 -5.79 0.78
C GLU A 105 -15.40 -5.86 1.38
N PHE A 106 -14.56 -4.86 1.10
CA PHE A 106 -13.22 -4.72 1.66
C PHE A 106 -13.16 -3.69 2.81
N LYS A 107 -14.29 -3.06 3.15
CA LYS A 107 -14.42 -2.14 4.29
C LYS A 107 -15.09 -2.90 5.44
N ILE A 108 -14.30 -3.34 6.41
CA ILE A 108 -14.80 -4.12 7.56
C ILE A 108 -15.66 -3.26 8.48
N LYS A 109 -15.25 -2.00 8.68
CA LYS A 109 -15.96 -0.99 9.48
C LYS A 109 -15.70 0.39 8.88
N GLU A 110 -16.73 1.21 8.75
CA GLU A 110 -16.61 2.59 8.28
C GLU A 110 -17.62 3.48 9.02
N GLU A 111 -17.15 4.19 10.05
CA GLU A 111 -17.95 5.19 10.77
C GLU A 111 -17.70 6.61 10.22
N ILE A 112 -16.49 6.88 9.71
CA ILE A 112 -16.11 8.18 9.15
C ILE A 112 -15.92 8.04 7.63
N ASN A 113 -16.60 8.89 6.86
CA ASN A 113 -16.44 8.91 5.40
C ASN A 113 -15.20 9.73 4.99
N PHE A 114 -14.02 9.12 5.13
CA PHE A 114 -12.76 9.73 4.69
C PHE A 114 -12.67 9.94 3.18
N GLN A 115 -13.46 9.23 2.38
CA GLN A 115 -13.50 9.44 0.93
C GLN A 115 -14.02 10.85 0.59
N SER A 116 -15.14 11.25 1.17
CA SER A 116 -15.68 12.60 1.00
C SER A 116 -14.72 13.67 1.52
N ILE A 117 -14.17 13.48 2.73
CA ILE A 117 -13.19 14.40 3.31
C ILE A 117 -11.97 14.58 2.40
N TYR A 118 -11.42 13.49 1.87
CA TYR A 118 -10.29 13.53 0.94
C TYR A 118 -10.63 14.33 -0.31
N LEU A 119 -11.76 14.04 -0.96
CA LEU A 119 -12.18 14.69 -2.20
C LEU A 119 -12.45 16.19 -2.03
N GLU A 120 -12.99 16.60 -0.90
CA GLU A 120 -13.34 17.99 -0.61
C GLU A 120 -12.14 18.82 -0.15
N LYS A 121 -11.28 18.25 0.70
CA LYS A 121 -10.24 19.01 1.42
C LYS A 121 -8.82 18.75 0.93
N TYR A 122 -8.50 17.51 0.54
CA TYR A 122 -7.11 17.07 0.38
C TYR A 122 -6.74 16.66 -1.06
N TYR A 123 -7.72 16.42 -1.92
CA TYR A 123 -7.48 15.99 -3.29
C TYR A 123 -6.66 17.03 -4.07
N ASN A 124 -5.48 16.63 -4.52
CA ASN A 124 -4.60 17.45 -5.32
C ASN A 124 -3.90 16.60 -6.38
N LYS A 125 -4.22 16.84 -7.66
CA LYS A 125 -3.64 16.10 -8.80
C LYS A 125 -2.12 16.21 -8.89
N PHE A 126 -1.53 17.32 -8.48
CA PHE A 126 -0.07 17.51 -8.51
C PHE A 126 0.60 16.74 -7.38
N GLN A 127 -0.01 16.74 -6.18
CA GLN A 127 0.48 15.95 -5.06
C GLN A 127 0.39 14.44 -5.36
N LEU A 128 -0.71 13.98 -5.95
CA LEU A 128 -0.85 12.58 -6.41
C LEU A 128 0.25 12.18 -7.41
N LYS A 129 0.55 13.04 -8.40
CA LYS A 129 1.64 12.80 -9.34
C LYS A 129 2.99 12.68 -8.65
N ARG A 130 3.28 13.57 -7.69
CA ARG A 130 4.53 13.50 -6.91
C ARG A 130 4.59 12.21 -6.11
N ALA A 131 3.55 11.90 -5.34
CA ALA A 131 3.44 10.69 -4.52
C ALA A 131 3.74 9.42 -5.33
N VAL A 132 3.14 9.26 -6.51
CA VAL A 132 3.36 8.07 -7.33
C VAL A 132 4.78 7.96 -7.87
N PHE A 133 5.40 9.05 -8.30
CA PHE A 133 6.79 9.02 -8.75
C PHE A 133 7.75 8.66 -7.61
N TYR A 134 7.48 9.15 -6.40
CA TYR A 134 8.26 8.81 -5.22
C TYR A 134 8.13 7.33 -4.83
N GLU A 135 6.92 6.76 -4.83
CA GLU A 135 6.72 5.33 -4.54
C GLU A 135 7.44 4.44 -5.55
N ILE A 136 7.32 4.74 -6.85
CA ILE A 136 8.01 3.98 -7.91
C ILE A 136 9.53 4.07 -7.73
N HIS A 137 10.05 5.28 -7.49
CA HIS A 137 11.50 5.46 -7.31
C HIS A 137 12.01 4.65 -6.12
N ARG A 138 11.33 4.71 -4.97
CA ARG A 138 11.72 3.93 -3.79
C ARG A 138 11.64 2.43 -4.04
N ASP A 139 10.53 1.94 -4.58
CA ASP A 139 10.32 0.52 -4.86
C ASP A 139 11.43 -0.01 -5.78
N PHE A 140 11.89 0.82 -6.73
CA PHE A 140 13.03 0.50 -7.57
C PHE A 140 14.36 0.54 -6.82
N SER A 141 14.65 1.59 -6.05
CA SER A 141 15.90 1.73 -5.29
C SER A 141 16.11 0.60 -4.26
N LEU A 142 15.07 0.23 -3.51
CA LEU A 142 15.10 -0.90 -2.57
C LEU A 142 15.39 -2.25 -3.26
N SER A 143 15.00 -2.37 -4.53
CA SER A 143 15.24 -3.57 -5.33
C SER A 143 16.72 -3.71 -5.74
N ILE A 144 17.48 -2.61 -5.76
CA ILE A 144 18.89 -2.58 -6.15
C ILE A 144 19.82 -2.79 -4.94
N GLU A 145 19.48 -2.24 -3.78
CA GLU A 145 20.33 -2.26 -2.58
C GLU A 145 20.43 -3.63 -1.91
N THR A 146 19.42 -4.48 -2.06
CA THR A 146 19.42 -5.82 -1.46
C THR A 146 20.35 -6.76 -2.26
N LYS A 147 21.56 -6.99 -1.75
CA LYS A 147 22.61 -7.87 -2.36
C LYS A 147 22.13 -9.30 -2.70
N GLN A 148 20.98 -9.72 -2.19
CA GLN A 148 20.23 -10.87 -2.71
C GLN A 148 19.12 -10.35 -3.64
N LEU A 149 19.45 -10.16 -4.91
CA LEU A 149 18.51 -9.97 -6.02
C LEU A 149 17.66 -11.23 -6.16
N ARG A 150 16.69 -11.44 -5.26
CA ARG A 150 15.64 -12.43 -5.49
C ARG A 150 14.78 -11.84 -6.57
N LEU A 151 14.88 -12.33 -7.80
CA LEU A 151 14.10 -11.94 -8.97
C LEU A 151 12.64 -11.61 -8.64
N ASN A 152 12.01 -12.47 -7.83
CA ASN A 152 10.64 -12.30 -7.35
C ASN A 152 10.38 -10.99 -6.59
N TYR A 153 11.37 -10.48 -5.85
CA TYR A 153 11.28 -9.23 -5.10
C TYR A 153 11.28 -8.01 -6.03
N ILE A 154 12.18 -7.98 -7.02
CA ILE A 154 12.25 -6.92 -8.04
C ILE A 154 10.95 -6.88 -8.83
N LEU A 155 10.47 -8.05 -9.28
CA LEU A 155 9.22 -8.15 -10.05
C LEU A 155 8.01 -7.67 -9.24
N LYS A 156 7.95 -8.03 -7.95
CA LYS A 156 6.90 -7.58 -7.05
C LYS A 156 6.89 -6.04 -6.94
N ASN A 157 8.05 -5.43 -6.73
CA ASN A 157 8.18 -3.98 -6.59
C ASN A 157 7.90 -3.24 -7.90
N LEU A 158 8.38 -3.75 -9.05
CA LEU A 158 8.05 -3.19 -10.35
C LEU A 158 6.53 -3.23 -10.61
N PHE A 159 5.89 -4.35 -10.30
CA PHE A 159 4.46 -4.49 -10.43
C PHE A 159 3.69 -3.55 -9.48
N HIS A 160 4.17 -3.33 -8.25
CA HIS A 160 3.61 -2.32 -7.36
C HIS A 160 3.67 -0.92 -7.97
N GLY A 161 4.80 -0.54 -8.58
CA GLY A 161 4.93 0.71 -9.32
C GLY A 161 3.90 0.86 -10.44
N CYS A 162 3.70 -0.18 -11.27
CA CYS A 162 2.66 -0.18 -12.31
C CYS A 162 1.25 0.03 -11.71
N ARG A 163 0.97 -0.60 -10.56
CA ARG A 163 -0.32 -0.46 -9.87
C ARG A 163 -0.52 0.95 -9.34
N TYR A 164 0.49 1.57 -8.74
CA TYR A 164 0.36 2.94 -8.26
C TYR A 164 0.13 3.92 -9.42
N LEU A 165 0.82 3.75 -10.56
CA LEU A 165 0.53 4.54 -11.77
C LEU A 165 -0.92 4.40 -12.21
N ASP A 166 -1.42 3.17 -12.26
CA ASP A 166 -2.79 2.85 -12.64
C ASP A 166 -3.82 3.53 -11.74
N PHE A 167 -3.67 3.40 -10.42
CA PHE A 167 -4.57 4.01 -9.45
C PHE A 167 -4.50 5.52 -9.47
N THR A 168 -3.31 6.11 -9.59
CA THR A 168 -3.14 7.56 -9.73
C THR A 168 -3.79 8.08 -11.01
N GLU A 169 -3.69 7.35 -12.13
CA GLU A 169 -4.41 7.70 -13.35
C GLU A 169 -5.93 7.72 -13.13
N GLN A 170 -6.48 6.64 -12.56
CA GLN A 170 -7.91 6.55 -12.25
C GLN A 170 -8.38 7.70 -11.36
N LEU A 171 -7.61 8.01 -10.29
CA LEU A 171 -7.90 9.13 -9.38
C LEU A 171 -7.86 10.49 -10.07
N ILE A 172 -6.90 10.72 -10.96
CA ILE A 172 -6.78 12.00 -11.68
C ILE A 172 -7.93 12.17 -12.68
N GLN A 173 -8.29 11.11 -13.40
CA GLN A 173 -9.32 11.15 -14.44
C GLN A 173 -10.74 11.16 -13.87
N THR A 174 -10.99 10.35 -12.84
CA THR A 174 -12.34 10.03 -12.36
C THR A 174 -12.60 10.41 -10.91
N ARG A 175 -11.56 10.87 -10.17
CA ARG A 175 -11.62 11.11 -8.72
C ARG A 175 -12.06 9.87 -7.93
N SER A 176 -11.79 8.68 -8.46
CA SER A 176 -12.12 7.40 -7.86
C SER A 176 -11.17 6.31 -8.37
N ILE A 177 -11.13 5.17 -7.67
CA ILE A 177 -10.49 3.94 -8.16
C ILE A 177 -11.62 2.93 -8.37
N HIS A 178 -11.95 2.66 -9.63
CA HIS A 178 -13.08 1.80 -10.00
C HIS A 178 -12.64 0.36 -10.29
N ASN A 179 -11.37 0.15 -10.62
CA ASN A 179 -10.86 -1.19 -10.93
C ASN A 179 -9.48 -1.43 -10.29
N PHE A 180 -9.51 -2.04 -9.09
CA PHE A 180 -8.31 -2.42 -8.34
C PHE A 180 -7.51 -3.57 -8.98
N LYS A 181 -8.05 -4.21 -10.02
CA LYS A 181 -7.46 -5.37 -10.69
C LYS A 181 -7.04 -5.08 -12.14
N ARG A 182 -7.20 -3.84 -12.63
CA ARG A 182 -7.04 -3.46 -14.05
C ARG A 182 -5.69 -3.93 -14.61
N VAL A 183 -4.63 -3.74 -13.84
CA VAL A 183 -3.26 -4.11 -14.22
C VAL A 183 -2.78 -5.44 -13.65
N SER A 184 -3.62 -6.21 -12.96
CA SER A 184 -3.18 -7.49 -12.35
C SER A 184 -2.68 -8.51 -13.39
N HIS A 185 -3.14 -8.41 -14.65
CA HIS A 185 -2.65 -9.22 -15.76
C HIS A 185 -1.15 -8.99 -16.06
N ILE A 186 -0.64 -7.78 -15.81
CA ILE A 186 0.77 -7.41 -16.01
C ILE A 186 1.67 -8.27 -15.12
N PHE A 187 1.25 -8.59 -13.89
CA PHE A 187 2.04 -9.42 -12.99
C PHE A 187 2.27 -10.83 -13.55
N ASN A 188 1.25 -11.41 -14.19
CA ASN A 188 1.38 -12.72 -14.83
C ASN A 188 2.29 -12.65 -16.07
N GLN A 189 2.19 -11.57 -16.86
CA GLN A 189 3.09 -11.34 -17.99
C GLN A 189 4.55 -11.20 -17.53
N MET A 190 4.80 -10.45 -16.45
CA MET A 190 6.13 -10.30 -15.84
C MET A 190 6.70 -11.65 -15.39
N LYS A 191 5.90 -12.50 -14.74
CA LYS A 191 6.31 -13.87 -14.37
C LYS A 191 6.66 -14.72 -15.59
N ASN A 192 5.87 -14.65 -16.65
CA ASN A 192 6.10 -15.42 -17.87
C ASN A 192 7.39 -14.99 -18.59
N ILE A 193 7.66 -13.67 -18.65
CA ILE A 193 8.88 -13.13 -19.25
C ILE A 193 10.12 -13.55 -18.46
N CYS A 194 10.04 -13.53 -17.13
CA CYS A 194 11.19 -13.84 -16.28
C CYS A 194 11.51 -15.33 -16.17
N GLY A 195 10.67 -16.22 -16.70
CA GLY A 195 10.90 -17.66 -16.70
C GLY A 195 10.88 -18.29 -15.30
N ASP A 196 11.16 -19.60 -15.26
CA ASP A 196 11.41 -20.34 -14.02
C ASP A 196 12.71 -19.78 -13.39
N PRO A 197 12.81 -19.50 -12.07
CA PRO A 197 13.95 -18.79 -11.44
C PRO A 197 15.32 -19.47 -11.56
N ILE A 198 15.41 -20.58 -12.29
CA ILE A 198 16.60 -21.39 -12.50
C ILE A 198 17.46 -20.83 -13.67
N ASP A 199 16.88 -20.11 -14.64
CA ASP A 199 17.62 -19.55 -15.78
C ASP A 199 17.77 -18.02 -15.67
N ASN A 200 18.86 -17.59 -15.03
CA ASN A 200 19.11 -16.22 -14.56
C ASN A 200 19.81 -15.30 -15.61
N SER A 201 19.84 -15.69 -16.88
CA SER A 201 20.66 -15.04 -17.91
C SER A 201 20.13 -13.66 -18.37
N ASP A 202 18.80 -13.48 -18.43
CA ASP A 202 18.19 -12.22 -18.90
C ASP A 202 18.18 -11.10 -17.85
N MET A 203 18.24 -11.43 -16.58
CA MET A 203 18.15 -10.44 -15.49
C MET A 203 19.48 -9.80 -15.14
N LYS A 204 20.60 -10.47 -15.46
CA LYS A 204 21.92 -9.83 -15.43
C LYS A 204 21.93 -8.60 -16.34
N ARG A 205 21.29 -8.67 -17.51
CA ARG A 205 21.16 -7.54 -18.45
C ARG A 205 20.30 -6.40 -17.91
N VAL A 206 19.19 -6.69 -17.23
CA VAL A 206 18.30 -5.66 -16.64
C VAL A 206 18.97 -4.97 -15.45
N ALA A 207 19.64 -5.73 -14.58
CA ALA A 207 20.40 -5.18 -13.45
C ALA A 207 21.62 -4.39 -13.92
N ASP A 208 22.33 -4.86 -14.95
CA ASP A 208 23.47 -4.15 -15.55
C ASP A 208 22.99 -2.85 -16.24
N PHE A 209 21.85 -2.85 -16.92
CA PHE A 209 21.25 -1.64 -17.50
C PHE A 209 20.85 -0.61 -16.44
N ALA A 210 20.32 -1.05 -15.30
CA ALA A 210 20.00 -0.17 -14.18
C ALA A 210 21.27 0.44 -13.56
N ARG A 211 22.34 -0.35 -13.38
CA ARG A 211 23.62 0.12 -12.83
C ARG A 211 24.32 1.14 -13.72
N ILE A 212 24.30 0.94 -15.03
CA ILE A 212 24.91 1.87 -16.01
C ILE A 212 24.25 3.26 -15.98
N LYS A 213 23.04 3.40 -15.43
CA LYS A 213 22.33 4.69 -15.30
C LYS A 213 22.35 5.31 -13.90
N SER A 214 22.90 4.60 -12.92
CA SER A 214 23.02 5.06 -11.52
C SER A 214 24.36 5.73 -11.21
N ASP A 215 25.31 5.64 -12.14
CA ASP A 215 26.60 6.35 -12.15
C ASP A 215 26.55 7.53 -13.14
#